data_AF-A0A8H4Q9P2-F1
#
_entry.id   AF-A0A8H4Q9P2-F1
#
_cell.length_a   1.000
_cell.length_b   1.000
_cell.length_c   1.000
_cell.angle_alpha   90.00
_cell.angle_beta   90.00
_cell.angle_gamma   90.00
#
_symmetry.space_group_name_H-M   'P 1'
#
loop_
_entity.id
_entity.type
_entity.pdbx_description
1 polymer ?
#
loop_
_entity_poly.entity_id
_entity_poly.type
_entity_poly.pdbx_seq_one_letter_code
_entity_poly.pdbx_strand_id
1 'polypeptide(L)'
;MPRAIRGVLIECDPSIKSIIVNIDSKNHDYIIEDLDEERVVVKENMVALLKQKLEDRLKENLPPAQNQAPSEDEKDKNPTASQTQASPSPSP
;
A
#
# COMPACT_ATOMS: atom_id res chain seq x y z
N MET A 1 11.04 -38.56 -18.08
CA MET A 1 10.44 -37.80 -19.20
C MET A 1 10.20 -36.37 -18.75
N PRO A 2 10.54 -35.36 -19.56
CA PRO A 2 10.28 -33.97 -19.19
C PRO A 2 8.77 -33.72 -19.11
N ARG A 3 8.32 -32.97 -18.09
CA ARG A 3 6.95 -32.47 -17.97
C ARG A 3 6.98 -30.96 -17.97
N ALA A 4 6.09 -30.33 -18.73
CA ALA A 4 5.91 -28.90 -18.77
C ALA A 4 4.45 -28.58 -18.41
N ILE A 5 4.27 -27.65 -17.47
CA ILE A 5 2.96 -27.19 -17.02
C ILE A 5 2.90 -25.69 -17.27
N ARG A 6 1.78 -25.22 -17.83
CA ARG A 6 1.55 -23.78 -18.02
C ARG A 6 1.09 -23.16 -16.70
N GLY A 7 1.72 -22.06 -16.34
CA GLY A 7 1.42 -21.30 -15.13
C GLY A 7 2.00 -19.90 -15.22
N VAL A 8 1.62 -19.06 -14.26
CA VAL A 8 2.12 -17.70 -14.12
C VAL A 8 3.10 -17.67 -12.95
N LEU A 9 4.32 -17.22 -13.22
CA LEU A 9 5.32 -16.99 -12.18
C LEU A 9 4.98 -15.69 -11.44
N ILE A 10 4.90 -15.77 -10.11
CA ILE A 10 4.72 -14.62 -9.25
C ILE A 10 5.97 -14.48 -8.39
N GLU A 11 6.55 -13.29 -8.39
CA GLU A 11 7.66 -12.89 -7.52
C GLU A 11 7.13 -11.89 -6.50
N CYS A 12 7.28 -12.20 -5.22
CA CYS A 12 6.73 -11.41 -4.12
C CYS A 12 7.50 -11.65 -2.81
N ASP A 13 7.37 -10.73 -1.86
CA ASP A 13 8.02 -10.87 -0.55
C ASP A 13 7.56 -12.13 0.21
N PRO A 14 8.41 -12.72 1.08
CA PRO A 14 8.07 -13.92 1.87
C PRO A 14 6.80 -13.75 2.71
N SER A 15 6.51 -12.53 3.15
CA SER A 15 5.29 -12.18 3.89
C SER A 15 4.04 -12.34 3.03
N ILE A 16 4.09 -11.85 1.79
CA ILE A 16 2.99 -11.95 0.83
C ILE A 16 2.80 -13.40 0.40
N LYS A 17 3.89 -14.13 0.17
CA LYS A 17 3.84 -15.57 -0.10
C LYS A 17 3.15 -16.34 1.03
N SER A 18 3.45 -16.02 2.28
CA SER A 18 2.80 -16.65 3.44
C SER A 18 1.28 -16.43 3.43
N ILE A 19 0.82 -15.24 3.01
CA ILE A 19 -0.61 -14.94 2.83
C ILE A 19 -1.19 -15.76 1.66
N ILE A 20 -0.48 -15.85 0.54
CA ILE A 20 -0.90 -16.65 -0.63
C ILE A 20 -1.06 -18.13 -0.25
N VAL A 21 -0.08 -18.71 0.44
CA VAL A 21 -0.13 -20.09 0.95
C VAL A 21 -1.29 -20.27 1.93
N ASN A 22 -1.55 -19.29 2.80
CA ASN A 22 -2.69 -19.34 3.70
C ASN A 22 -4.04 -19.28 2.95
N ILE A 23 -4.14 -18.49 1.87
CA ILE A 23 -5.32 -18.47 1.00
C ILE A 23 -5.51 -19.82 0.30
N ASP A 24 -4.40 -20.41 -0.17
CA ASP A 24 -4.39 -21.68 -0.86
C ASP A 24 -4.72 -22.87 0.07
N SER A 25 -4.35 -22.79 1.36
CA SER A 25 -4.55 -23.86 2.35
C SER A 25 -5.97 -24.42 2.46
N LYS A 26 -6.98 -23.64 2.06
CA LYS A 26 -8.40 -24.04 2.09
C LYS A 26 -8.77 -25.04 0.99
N ASN A 27 -8.22 -24.87 -0.21
CA ASN A 27 -8.66 -25.57 -1.41
C ASN A 27 -7.52 -26.13 -2.27
N HIS A 28 -6.27 -25.70 -2.05
CA HIS A 28 -5.07 -26.06 -2.81
C HIS A 28 -5.26 -25.93 -4.33
N ASP A 29 -5.95 -24.86 -4.73
CA ASP A 29 -6.42 -24.66 -6.09
C ASP A 29 -5.66 -23.58 -6.85
N TYR A 30 -4.84 -22.77 -6.16
CA TYR A 30 -4.15 -21.61 -6.74
C TYR A 30 -2.71 -21.96 -7.11
N ILE A 31 -1.97 -22.55 -6.17
CA ILE A 31 -0.53 -22.84 -6.34
C ILE A 31 -0.36 -24.12 -7.17
N ILE A 32 0.47 -24.04 -8.20
CA ILE A 32 0.91 -25.21 -8.99
C ILE A 32 2.17 -25.79 -8.36
N GLU A 33 3.15 -24.92 -8.13
CA GLU A 33 4.46 -25.31 -7.62
C GLU A 33 5.06 -24.16 -6.82
N ASP A 34 5.63 -24.50 -5.66
CA ASP A 34 6.43 -23.59 -4.86
C ASP A 34 7.89 -23.75 -5.26
N LEU A 35 8.51 -22.68 -5.77
CA LEU A 35 9.87 -22.73 -6.30
C LEU A 35 10.88 -22.36 -5.21
N ASP A 36 10.70 -21.18 -4.61
CA ASP A 36 11.63 -20.57 -3.65
C ASP A 36 10.88 -19.65 -2.69
N GLU A 37 11.54 -19.09 -1.67
CA GLU A 37 10.94 -18.20 -0.66
C GLU A 37 10.20 -16.98 -1.24
N GLU A 38 10.61 -16.48 -2.40
CA GLU A 38 10.04 -15.29 -3.04
C GLU A 38 9.28 -15.62 -4.33
N ARG A 39 9.26 -16.89 -4.77
CA ARG A 39 8.76 -17.28 -6.09
C ARG A 39 7.81 -18.45 -6.03
N VAL A 40 6.66 -18.28 -6.65
CA VAL A 40 5.61 -19.30 -6.72
C VAL A 40 4.96 -19.32 -8.10
N VAL A 41 4.63 -20.51 -8.59
CA VAL A 41 3.90 -20.69 -9.85
C VAL A 41 2.42 -20.91 -9.54
N VAL A 42 1.57 -20.09 -10.16
CA VAL A 42 0.11 -20.07 -9.92
C VAL A 42 -0.65 -20.39 -11.22
N LYS A 43 -1.85 -20.96 -11.09
CA LYS A 43 -2.75 -21.20 -12.23
C LYS A 43 -3.20 -19.88 -12.86
N GLU A 44 -3.03 -19.76 -14.18
CA GLU A 44 -3.31 -18.54 -14.96
C GLU A 44 -4.74 -18.01 -14.76
N ASN A 45 -5.73 -18.89 -14.75
CA ASN A 45 -7.14 -18.55 -14.56
C ASN A 45 -7.47 -18.07 -13.14
N MET A 46 -6.63 -18.35 -12.16
CA MET A 46 -6.85 -18.01 -10.76
C MET A 46 -6.11 -16.74 -10.31
N VAL A 47 -5.21 -16.19 -11.13
CA VAL A 47 -4.39 -15.02 -10.78
C VAL A 47 -5.24 -13.81 -10.41
N ALA A 48 -6.29 -13.52 -11.17
CA ALA A 48 -7.17 -12.37 -10.91
C ALA A 48 -7.89 -12.51 -9.56
N LEU A 49 -8.43 -13.70 -9.27
CA LEU A 49 -9.11 -13.99 -8.01
C LEU A 49 -8.13 -13.98 -6.82
N LEU A 50 -6.92 -14.51 -7.01
CA LEU A 50 -5.89 -14.52 -5.98
C LEU A 50 -5.49 -13.09 -5.60
N LYS A 51 -5.29 -12.21 -6.58
CA LYS A 51 -4.98 -10.78 -6.34
C LYS A 51 -6.07 -10.10 -5.52
N GLN A 52 -7.34 -10.29 -5.88
CA GLN A 52 -8.45 -9.71 -5.13
C GLN A 52 -8.48 -10.17 -3.67
N LYS A 53 -8.34 -11.47 -3.43
CA LYS A 53 -8.32 -12.02 -2.06
C LYS A 53 -7.13 -11.52 -1.24
N LEU A 54 -6.00 -11.32 -1.90
CA LEU A 54 -4.78 -10.83 -1.27
C LEU A 54 -4.95 -9.36 -0.85
N GLU A 55 -5.54 -8.52 -1.71
CA GLU A 55 -5.90 -7.15 -1.37
C GLU A 55 -6.90 -7.08 -0.20
N ASP A 56 -7.92 -7.93 -0.19
CA ASP A 56 -8.90 -7.98 0.89
C ASP A 56 -8.24 -8.37 2.23
N ARG A 57 -7.32 -9.35 2.21
CA ARG A 57 -6.56 -9.78 3.39
C ARG A 57 -5.61 -8.71 3.92
N LEU A 58 -5.01 -7.93 3.03
CA LEU A 58 -4.17 -6.80 3.41
C LEU A 58 -5.02 -5.70 4.05
N LYS A 59 -6.15 -5.34 3.45
CA LYS A 59 -7.07 -4.32 4.00
C LYS A 59 -7.61 -4.69 5.39
N GLU A 60 -7.85 -5.97 5.66
CA GLU A 60 -8.28 -6.44 6.99
C GLU A 60 -7.18 -6.33 8.06
N ASN A 61 -5.91 -6.50 7.68
CA ASN A 61 -4.77 -6.52 8.63
C ASN A 61 -4.08 -5.16 8.81
N LEU A 62 -4.26 -4.25 7.86
CA LEU A 62 -3.81 -2.87 8.03
C LEU A 62 -4.89 -2.10 8.81
N PRO A 63 -4.55 -1.42 9.93
CA PRO A 63 -5.45 -0.40 10.46
C PRO A 63 -5.78 0.57 9.32
N PRO A 64 -7.01 1.14 9.27
CA PRO A 64 -7.35 2.12 8.25
C PRO A 64 -6.25 3.17 8.29
N ALA A 65 -5.43 3.22 7.25
CA ALA A 65 -4.34 4.17 7.17
C ALA A 65 -5.01 5.54 7.38
N GLN A 66 -4.76 6.14 8.54
CA GLN A 66 -4.96 7.55 8.72
C GLN A 66 -4.19 8.18 7.57
N ASN A 67 -4.97 8.80 6.69
CA ASN A 67 -4.61 9.78 5.71
C ASN A 67 -3.18 9.75 5.17
N GLN A 68 -3.12 9.73 3.84
CA GLN A 68 -2.16 10.55 3.10
C GLN A 68 -1.92 11.88 3.86
N ALA A 69 -0.80 12.00 4.56
CA ALA A 69 -0.15 13.28 4.79
C ALA A 69 0.99 13.30 3.78
N PRO A 70 0.90 14.17 2.76
CA PRO A 70 1.53 15.47 2.94
C PRO A 70 0.82 16.61 2.19
N SER A 71 0.34 17.62 2.92
CA SER A 71 0.61 19.05 2.69
C SER A 71 -0.33 19.85 3.60
N GLU A 72 0.14 20.13 4.81
CA GLU A 72 -0.35 21.30 5.53
C GLU A 72 0.05 22.51 4.71
N ASP A 73 -0.96 23.23 4.24
CA ASP A 73 -0.84 24.51 3.56
C ASP A 73 0.14 25.43 4.29
N GLU A 74 1.13 25.88 3.54
CA GLU A 74 2.07 26.88 3.97
C GLU A 74 1.34 28.20 4.28
N LYS A 75 1.55 28.68 5.51
CA LYS A 75 1.64 30.09 5.91
C LYS A 75 0.32 30.83 6.17
N ASP A 76 -0.16 30.66 7.40
CA ASP A 76 -0.91 31.72 8.08
C ASP A 76 0.08 32.76 8.64
N LYS A 77 0.18 33.94 7.99
CA LYS A 77 0.37 35.21 8.71
C LYS A 77 -0.16 36.40 7.91
N ASN A 78 -1.48 36.50 7.93
CA ASN A 78 -2.31 37.70 8.13
C ASN A 78 -1.84 39.06 7.54
N PRO A 79 -2.64 39.72 6.66
CA PRO A 79 -2.45 41.10 6.25
C PRO A 79 -3.13 42.06 7.24
N THR A 80 -2.37 42.70 8.13
CA THR A 80 -2.89 43.83 8.92
C THR A 80 -2.37 45.14 8.36
N ALA A 81 -3.34 45.93 7.91
CA ALA A 81 -3.22 47.21 7.27
C ALA A 81 -2.42 48.27 8.06
N SER A 82 -1.72 49.07 7.28
CA SER A 82 -1.47 50.51 7.43
C SER A 82 -2.10 51.18 8.66
N GLN A 83 -1.26 51.77 9.51
CA GLN A 83 -1.56 53.08 10.07
C GLN A 83 -0.28 53.87 10.33
N THR A 84 -0.02 54.76 9.38
CA THR A 84 0.78 55.98 9.57
C THR A 84 0.06 56.91 10.54
N GLN A 85 0.81 57.47 11.49
CA GLN A 85 0.73 58.83 12.05
C GLN A 85 1.91 58.91 13.06
N ALA A 86 3.07 59.52 12.76
CA ALA A 86 3.36 60.97 12.73
C ALA A 86 2.64 61.68 13.90
N SER A 87 3.26 62.30 14.91
CA SER A 87 4.62 62.80 15.18
C SER A 87 4.70 63.16 16.69
N PRO A 88 5.88 63.51 17.24
CA PRO A 88 6.14 63.54 18.67
C PRO A 88 6.08 64.95 19.28
N SER A 89 5.82 65.05 20.59
CA SER A 89 6.37 66.13 21.40
C SER A 89 6.26 65.84 22.91
N PRO A 90 7.36 65.96 23.68
CA PRO A 90 7.40 65.75 25.12
C PRO A 90 7.28 67.04 25.94
N SER A 91 6.71 66.90 27.15
CA SER A 91 7.03 67.66 28.39
C SER A 91 6.66 69.15 28.49
N PRO A 92 6.70 69.77 29.68
CA PRO A 92 7.11 69.27 31.01
C PRO A 92 5.98 68.81 31.95
#